data_AF-A0A8S2ZE15-F1
#
_entry.id   AF-A0A8S2ZE15-F1
#
_cell.length_a   1.000
_cell.length_b   1.000
_cell.length_c   1.000
_cell.angle_alpha   90.00
_cell.angle_beta   90.00
_cell.angle_gamma   90.00
#
_symmetry.space_group_name_H-M   'P 1'
#
loop_
_entity.id
_entity.type
_entity.pdbx_description
1 polymer ?
#
loop_
_entity_poly.entity_id
_entity_poly.type
_entity_poly.pdbx_seq_one_letter_code
_entity_poly.pdbx_strand_id
1 'polypeptide(L)' 'MAIEKNACDCLLLKVNQIGSVTEAISACTMARGAGWGVMVSHRSGETEDTFI' A
#
# COMPACT_ATOMS: atom_id res chain seq x y z
N MET A 1 -15.05 2.69 -6.33
CA MET A 1 -13.67 2.55 -5.77
C MET A 1 -12.79 3.71 -6.21
N ALA A 2 -11.64 3.95 -5.56
CA ALA A 2 -10.78 5.11 -5.87
C ALA A 2 -10.22 5.08 -7.31
N ILE A 3 -9.86 3.88 -7.81
CA ILE A 3 -9.44 3.63 -9.20
C ILE A 3 -10.56 4.01 -10.19
N GLU A 4 -11.78 3.51 -9.98
CA GLU A 4 -12.93 3.81 -10.85
C GLU A 4 -13.29 5.30 -10.88
N LYS A 5 -13.06 6.00 -9.78
CA LYS A 5 -13.34 7.44 -9.64
C LYS A 5 -12.16 8.32 -10.07
N ASN A 6 -11.04 7.72 -10.47
CA ASN A 6 -9.78 8.42 -10.76
C ASN A 6 -9.39 9.43 -9.66
N ALA A 7 -9.51 9.02 -8.40
CA ALA A 7 -9.41 9.93 -7.25
C ALA A 7 -7.97 10.25 -6.83
N CYS A 8 -7.00 9.41 -7.22
CA CYS A 8 -5.57 9.58 -7.01
C CYS A 8 -4.79 8.68 -7.99
N ASP A 9 -3.46 8.74 -7.91
CA ASP A 9 -2.53 8.07 -8.83
C ASP A 9 -1.42 7.29 -8.11
N CYS A 10 -1.46 7.22 -6.77
CA CYS A 10 -0.46 6.54 -5.96
C CYS A 10 -1.08 5.92 -4.71
N LEU A 11 -0.61 4.73 -4.33
CA LEU A 11 -0.96 4.02 -3.11
C LEU A 11 0.12 4.21 -2.05
N LEU A 12 -0.25 4.72 -0.87
CA LEU A 12 0.57 4.66 0.33
C LEU A 12 0.33 3.31 1.05
N LEU A 13 1.26 2.37 0.89
CA LEU A 13 1.10 0.98 1.35
C LEU A 13 1.64 0.81 2.78
N LYS A 14 0.73 0.55 3.72
CA LYS A 14 1.07 0.19 5.11
C LYS A 14 0.56 -1.22 5.41
N VAL A 15 1.47 -2.16 5.67
CA VAL A 15 1.13 -3.58 5.88
C VAL A 15 0.11 -3.75 7.01
N ASN A 16 0.26 -2.97 8.09
CA ASN A 16 -0.62 -3.06 9.24
C ASN A 16 -2.00 -2.37 9.07
N GLN A 17 -2.27 -1.71 7.94
CA GLN A 17 -3.63 -1.23 7.63
C GLN A 17 -4.52 -2.33 7.06
N ILE A 18 -3.93 -3.32 6.37
CA ILE A 18 -4.66 -4.47 5.82
C ILE A 18 -4.51 -5.72 6.70
N GLY A 19 -3.37 -5.87 7.38
CA GLY A 19 -3.18 -6.87 8.45
C GLY A 19 -2.42 -8.13 8.05
N SER A 20 -2.15 -8.36 6.76
CA SER A 20 -1.27 -9.44 6.31
C SER A 20 -0.36 -9.04 5.14
N VAL A 21 0.79 -9.71 5.06
CA VAL A 21 1.78 -9.50 3.98
C VAL A 21 1.18 -9.88 2.62
N THR A 22 0.47 -11.01 2.54
CA THR A 22 -0.15 -11.48 1.29
C THR A 22 -1.16 -10.47 0.74
N GLU A 23 -1.98 -9.88 1.61
CA GLU A 23 -2.95 -8.86 1.19
C GLU A 23 -2.26 -7.55 0.83
N ALA A 24 -1.18 -7.16 1.52
CA ALA A 24 -0.39 -5.99 1.16
C ALA A 24 0.26 -6.13 -0.23
N ILE A 25 0.77 -7.32 -0.57
CA ILE A 25 1.30 -7.63 -1.91
C ILE A 25 0.19 -7.61 -2.96
N SER A 26 -0.99 -8.14 -2.63
CA SER A 26 -2.16 -8.11 -3.52
C SER A 26 -2.61 -6.68 -3.80
N ALA A 27 -2.64 -5.81 -2.78
CA ALA A 27 -2.97 -4.39 -2.93
C ALA A 27 -1.92 -3.63 -3.77
N CYS A 28 -0.64 -3.90 -3.54
CA CYS A 28 0.46 -3.35 -4.36
C CYS A 28 0.30 -3.76 -5.84
N THR A 29 0.05 -5.05 -6.09
CA THR A 29 -0.11 -5.59 -7.45
C THR A 29 -1.32 -4.97 -8.15
N MET A 30 -2.43 -4.79 -7.44
CA MET A 30 -3.62 -4.13 -7.96
C MET A 30 -3.35 -2.66 -8.33
N ALA A 31 -2.69 -1.91 -7.44
CA ALA A 31 -2.34 -0.51 -7.70
C ALA A 31 -1.41 -0.37 -8.93
N ARG A 32 -0.35 -1.19 -9.01
CA ARG A 32 0.55 -1.20 -10.17
C ARG A 32 -0.16 -1.61 -11.46
N GLY A 33 -1.07 -2.59 -11.40
CA GLY A 33 -1.90 -3.00 -12.53
C GLY A 33 -2.85 -1.90 -13.03
N ALA A 34 -3.25 -0.97 -12.15
CA ALA A 34 -4.00 0.23 -12.50
C ALA A 34 -3.11 1.42 -12.93
N GLY A 35 -1.79 1.22 -13.06
CA GLY A 35 -0.83 2.26 -13.43
C GLY A 35 -0.48 3.24 -12.29
N TRP A 36 -0.89 2.95 -11.05
CA TRP A 36 -0.58 3.81 -9.91
C TRP A 36 0.84 3.59 -9.39
N GLY A 37 1.44 4.65 -8.86
CA GLY A 37 2.62 4.54 -8.01
C GLY A 37 2.31 3.77 -6.72
N VAL A 38 3.35 3.20 -6.10
CA VAL A 38 3.22 2.58 -4.77
C VAL A 38 4.38 3.04 -3.91
N MET A 39 4.06 3.62 -2.76
CA MET A 39 5.01 4.05 -1.74
C MET A 39 4.80 3.21 -0.48
N VAL A 40 5.77 2.36 -0.16
CA VAL A 40 5.79 1.61 1.10
C VAL A 40 5.97 2.62 2.24
N SER A 41 5.20 2.48 3.32
CA SER A 41 5.15 3.49 4.38
C SER A 41 5.05 2.89 5.78
N HIS A 42 5.85 3.49 6.64
CA HIS A 42 5.83 3.27 8.08
C HIS A 42 4.61 3.92 8.77
N ARG A 43 4.42 3.59 10.04
CA ARG A 43 3.51 4.30 10.95
C ARG A 43 4.30 5.32 11.77
N SER A 44 3.57 6.22 12.42
CA SER A 44 4.21 7.20 13.31
C SER A 44 4.80 6.57 14.57
N GLY A 45 4.33 5.38 14.96
CA GLY A 45 4.94 4.56 16.00
C GLY A 45 5.52 3.31 15.36
N GLU A 46 6.83 3.32 15.14
CA GLU A 46 7.61 2.19 14.62
C GLU A 46 8.28 1.40 15.73
N THR A 47 8.76 0.22 15.37
CA THR A 47 9.62 -0.62 16.22
C THR A 47 11.03 -0.69 15.62
N GLU A 48 11.90 -1.48 16.23
CA GLU A 48 13.24 -1.81 15.73
C GLU A 48 13.21 -2.74 14.49
N ASP A 49 12.03 -3.20 14.09
CA ASP A 49 11.84 -4.05 12.92
C ASP A 49 12.12 -3.27 11.62
N THR A 50 12.83 -3.89 10.68
CA THR A 50 13.24 -3.27 9.41
C THR A 50 12.56 -3.91 8.21
N PHE A 51 11.33 -4.41 8.37
CA PHE A 51 10.60 -5.08 7.29
C PHE A 51 10.29 -4.15 6.11
N ILE A 52 10.17 -2.84 6.35
CA ILE A 52 9.88 -1.81 5.34
C ILE A 52 10.96 -0.73 5.27
#